data_AF-A0AAE3A9P3-F1
#
_entry.id   AF-A0AAE3A9P3-F1
#
_cell.length_a   1.000
_cell.length_b   1.000
_cell.length_c   1.000
_cell.angle_alpha   90.00
_cell.angle_beta   90.00
_cell.angle_gamma   90.00
#
_symmetry.space_group_name_H-M   'P 1'
#
loop_
_entity.id
_entity.type
_entity.pdbx_description
1 polymer ?
#
loop_
_entity_poly.entity_id
_entity_poly.type
_entity_poly.pdbx_seq_one_letter_code
_entity_poly.pdbx_strand_id
1 'polypeptide(L)'
;MDEREYNNVYAIPANYTDSGKLLGGMIDTRNAIETVILVLALGYPELILIPMPGTIRIVVMTVTLLPLAVVSAMGVDGGSLFQYIGHIIHFWTHRRKLHFRRIGYRYGQSKRKKKPQKRKA
;
A
#
# COMPACT_ATOMS: atom_id res chain seq x y z
N MET A 1 43.10 -33.59 -1.63
CA MET A 1 42.80 -32.30 -0.99
C MET A 1 41.34 -32.06 -1.27
N ASP A 2 40.45 -32.62 -0.43
CA ASP A 2 39.02 -32.60 -0.68
C ASP A 2 38.47 -31.23 -0.25
N GLU A 3 38.18 -30.39 -1.23
CA GLU A 3 37.46 -29.12 -1.04
C GLU A 3 36.02 -29.46 -0.62
N ARG A 4 35.80 -29.59 0.69
CA ARG A 4 34.45 -29.66 1.25
C ARG A 4 33.82 -28.30 1.01
N GLU A 5 32.98 -28.21 -0.01
CA GLU A 5 32.13 -27.07 -0.29
C GLU A 5 31.19 -26.88 0.91
N TYR A 6 31.58 -25.99 1.85
CA TYR A 6 30.76 -25.62 2.99
C TYR A 6 29.56 -24.84 2.46
N ASN A 7 28.49 -25.57 2.16
CA ASN A 7 27.18 -25.01 1.86
C ASN A 7 26.65 -24.41 3.17
N ASN A 8 27.02 -23.17 3.44
CA ASN A 8 26.63 -22.44 4.65
C ASN A 8 25.14 -22.10 4.55
N VAL A 9 24.30 -23.05 4.90
CA VAL A 9 22.85 -22.85 5.05
C VAL A 9 22.64 -22.03 6.31
N TYR A 10 22.40 -20.73 6.14
CA TYR A 10 22.05 -19.84 7.24
C TYR A 10 20.54 -19.91 7.50
N ALA A 11 20.16 -20.33 8.71
CA ALA A 11 18.78 -20.27 9.14
C ALA A 11 18.39 -18.81 9.42
N ILE A 12 17.44 -18.27 8.65
CA ILE A 12 16.86 -16.95 8.90
C ILE A 12 15.90 -17.08 10.10
N PRO A 13 16.10 -16.32 11.20
CA PRO A 13 15.19 -16.38 12.34
C PRO A 13 13.82 -15.84 11.95
N ALA A 14 12.75 -16.37 12.56
CA ALA A 14 11.37 -15.99 12.24
C ALA A 14 11.11 -14.47 12.37
N ASN A 15 11.79 -13.79 13.30
CA ASN A 15 11.60 -12.36 13.58
C ASN A 15 12.53 -11.45 12.74
N TYR A 16 13.11 -11.95 11.65
CA TYR A 16 14.03 -11.19 10.80
C TYR A 16 13.41 -9.89 10.26
N THR A 17 12.09 -9.89 10.01
CA THR A 17 11.34 -8.73 9.49
C THR A 17 10.69 -7.86 10.57
N ASP A 18 10.81 -8.22 11.85
CA ASP A 18 10.12 -7.51 12.95
C ASP A 18 10.94 -6.35 13.51
N SER A 19 12.07 -6.02 12.87
CA SER A 19 12.87 -4.87 13.24
C SER A 19 12.03 -3.58 13.16
N GLY A 20 11.94 -2.87 14.29
CA GLY A 20 11.19 -1.62 14.38
C GLY A 20 9.67 -1.78 14.44
N LYS A 21 9.14 -2.97 14.74
CA LYS A 21 7.72 -3.18 15.05
C LYS A 21 7.48 -3.16 16.56
N LEU A 22 6.32 -2.65 16.97
CA LEU A 22 5.85 -2.57 18.35
C LEU A 22 5.12 -3.85 18.75
N LEU A 23 5.01 -4.08 20.06
CA LEU A 23 4.31 -5.23 20.65
C LEU A 23 4.78 -6.59 20.12
N GLY A 24 6.10 -6.77 19.98
CA GLY A 24 6.67 -8.06 19.55
C GLY A 24 6.38 -8.43 18.09
N GLY A 25 6.19 -7.44 17.22
CA GLY A 25 5.93 -7.66 15.79
C GLY A 25 4.47 -7.41 15.37
N MET A 26 3.57 -7.17 16.32
CA MET A 26 2.13 -7.07 16.05
C MET A 26 1.71 -5.75 15.40
N ILE A 27 2.40 -4.64 15.70
CA ILE A 27 2.01 -3.31 15.19
C ILE A 27 3.22 -2.62 14.56
N ASP A 28 3.09 -2.20 13.31
CA ASP A 28 4.12 -1.38 12.68
C ASP A 28 4.20 0.00 13.34
N THR A 29 5.43 0.51 13.56
CA THR A 29 5.66 1.84 14.15
C THR A 29 4.97 2.96 13.37
N ARG A 30 4.96 2.88 12.03
CA ARG A 30 4.24 3.82 11.17
C ARG A 30 2.75 3.82 11.49
N ASN A 31 2.18 2.64 11.62
CA ASN A 31 0.77 2.49 11.88
C ASN A 31 0.37 3.00 13.28
N ALA A 32 1.23 2.75 14.27
CA ALA A 32 1.04 3.30 15.61
C ALA A 32 1.05 4.84 15.62
N ILE A 33 1.99 5.47 14.91
CA ILE A 33 2.06 6.94 14.80
C ILE A 33 0.81 7.49 14.10
N GLU A 34 0.41 6.89 12.98
CA GLU A 34 -0.80 7.28 12.26
C GLU A 34 -2.06 7.15 13.13
N THR A 35 -2.15 6.07 13.89
CA THR A 35 -3.27 5.84 14.82
C THR A 35 -3.33 6.90 15.91
N VAL A 36 -2.19 7.28 16.49
CA VAL A 36 -2.14 8.36 17.50
C VAL A 36 -2.60 9.68 16.91
N ILE A 37 -2.14 10.04 15.72
CA ILE A 37 -2.55 11.26 15.03
C ILE A 37 -4.05 11.24 14.76
N LEU A 38 -4.60 10.12 14.28
CA LEU A 38 -6.02 9.95 13.97
C LEU A 38 -6.89 10.07 15.22
N VAL A 39 -6.51 9.40 16.32
CA VAL A 39 -7.24 9.45 17.60
C VAL A 39 -7.22 10.86 18.18
N LEU A 40 -6.10 11.57 18.11
CA LEU A 40 -6.03 12.97 18.57
C LEU A 40 -6.87 13.90 17.68
N ALA A 41 -6.81 13.73 16.36
CA ALA A 41 -7.54 14.55 15.41
C ALA A 41 -9.06 14.40 15.53
N LEU A 42 -9.56 13.19 15.85
CA LEU A 42 -10.98 12.92 16.04
C LEU A 42 -11.45 13.10 17.50
N GLY A 43 -10.62 12.74 18.47
CA GLY A 43 -10.97 12.83 19.90
C GLY A 43 -10.95 14.26 20.43
N TYR A 44 -10.05 15.12 19.95
CA TYR A 44 -10.00 16.53 20.34
C TYR A 44 -11.30 17.29 20.03
N PRO A 45 -11.87 17.22 18.80
CA PRO A 45 -13.12 17.88 18.51
C PRO A 45 -14.31 17.29 19.29
N GLU A 46 -14.38 15.96 19.49
CA GLU A 46 -15.43 15.35 20.32
C GLU A 46 -15.42 15.87 21.77
N LEU A 47 -14.23 16.15 22.32
CA LEU A 47 -14.10 16.70 23.68
C LEU A 47 -14.58 18.14 23.83
N ILE A 48 -14.36 18.99 22.82
CA ILE A 48 -14.54 20.44 22.94
C ILE A 48 -15.84 20.92 22.29
N LEU A 49 -16.23 20.34 21.16
CA LEU A 49 -17.36 20.83 20.36
C LEU A 49 -18.71 20.30 20.82
N ILE A 50 -18.75 19.16 21.52
CA ILE A 50 -20.01 18.50 21.88
C ILE A 50 -20.36 18.79 23.35
N PRO A 51 -21.38 19.61 23.64
CA PRO A 51 -21.81 19.91 25.01
C PRO A 51 -22.67 18.78 25.59
N MET A 52 -22.09 17.58 25.74
CA MET A 52 -22.69 16.44 26.45
C MET A 52 -22.23 16.40 27.91
N PRO A 53 -23.03 15.85 28.84
CA PRO A 53 -22.56 15.55 30.19
C PRO A 53 -21.35 14.60 30.15
N GLY A 54 -20.40 14.77 31.08
CA GLY A 54 -19.07 14.16 31.01
C GLY A 54 -19.06 12.64 30.88
N THR A 55 -19.97 11.94 31.57
CA THR A 55 -20.09 10.48 31.49
C THR A 55 -20.52 10.00 30.10
N ILE A 56 -21.55 10.62 29.52
CA ILE A 56 -22.02 10.30 28.17
C ILE A 56 -20.95 10.64 27.14
N ARG A 57 -20.25 11.76 27.31
CA ARG A 57 -19.15 12.16 26.43
C ARG A 57 -18.06 11.09 26.36
N ILE A 58 -17.60 10.61 27.52
CA ILE A 58 -16.57 9.55 27.58
C ILE A 58 -17.07 8.26 26.90
N VAL A 59 -18.33 7.86 27.14
CA VAL A 59 -18.90 6.67 26.50
C VAL A 59 -18.97 6.82 24.98
N VAL A 60 -19.39 7.98 24.47
CA VAL A 60 -19.44 8.24 23.04
C VAL A 60 -18.03 8.17 22.45
N MET A 61 -17.06 8.83 23.07
CA MET A 61 -15.67 8.82 22.62
C MET A 61 -15.07 7.43 22.59
N THR A 62 -15.34 6.58 23.60
CA THR A 62 -14.80 5.22 23.58
C THR A 62 -15.47 4.38 22.49
N VAL A 63 -16.78 4.54 22.27
CA VAL A 63 -17.51 3.84 21.21
C VAL A 63 -17.05 4.26 19.81
N THR A 64 -16.65 5.52 19.61
CA THR A 64 -16.17 6.02 18.30
C THR A 64 -14.68 5.79 18.11
N LEU A 65 -13.84 6.18 19.06
CA LEU A 65 -12.38 6.16 18.92
C LEU A 65 -11.79 4.75 19.02
N LEU A 66 -12.35 3.87 19.84
CA LEU A 66 -11.80 2.52 20.02
C LEU A 66 -11.85 1.67 18.73
N PRO A 67 -12.98 1.54 18.01
CA PRO A 67 -12.99 0.81 16.75
C PRO A 67 -12.10 1.48 15.68
N LEU A 68 -12.08 2.81 15.61
CA LEU A 68 -11.20 3.55 14.70
C LEU A 68 -9.72 3.31 15.00
N ALA A 69 -9.35 3.29 16.27
CA ALA A 69 -7.98 3.02 16.70
C ALA A 69 -7.55 1.58 16.35
N VAL A 70 -8.44 0.60 16.53
CA VAL A 70 -8.16 -0.80 16.16
C VAL A 70 -7.98 -0.96 14.66
N VAL A 71 -8.90 -0.42 13.86
CA VAL A 71 -8.82 -0.48 12.39
C VAL A 71 -7.56 0.21 11.88
N SER A 72 -7.27 1.41 12.42
CA SER A 72 -6.04 2.11 12.10
C SER A 72 -4.84 1.24 12.46
N ALA A 73 -4.68 0.82 13.72
CA ALA A 73 -3.52 0.06 14.19
C ALA A 73 -3.31 -1.32 13.55
N MET A 74 -4.35 -1.94 13.01
CA MET A 74 -4.22 -3.15 12.17
C MET A 74 -3.72 -2.83 10.76
N GLY A 75 -4.13 -1.69 10.21
CA GLY A 75 -3.78 -1.28 8.85
C GLY A 75 -4.55 -2.05 7.79
N VAL A 76 -4.13 -1.91 6.53
CA VAL A 76 -4.77 -2.54 5.37
C VAL A 76 -3.71 -3.21 4.50
N ASP A 77 -3.83 -4.51 4.24
CA ASP A 77 -2.89 -5.31 3.43
C ASP A 77 -1.40 -5.15 3.84
N GLY A 78 -1.13 -5.00 5.13
CA GLY A 78 0.23 -4.78 5.65
C GLY A 78 0.79 -3.37 5.41
N GLY A 79 -0.05 -2.44 4.92
CA GLY A 79 0.23 -1.01 4.82
C GLY A 79 -0.54 -0.21 5.85
N SER A 80 -0.24 1.09 5.92
CA SER A 80 -0.89 2.01 6.84
C SER A 80 -2.23 2.54 6.29
N LEU A 81 -3.14 2.94 7.18
CA LEU A 81 -4.49 3.37 6.79
C LEU A 81 -4.45 4.64 5.93
N PHE A 82 -3.60 5.62 6.25
CA PHE A 82 -3.50 6.84 5.45
C PHE A 82 -2.89 6.59 4.08
N GLN A 83 -1.96 5.62 3.96
CA GLN A 83 -1.42 5.22 2.66
C GLN A 83 -2.53 4.66 1.76
N TYR A 84 -3.38 3.79 2.30
CA TYR A 84 -4.53 3.24 1.58
C TYR A 84 -5.49 4.35 1.10
N ILE A 85 -5.84 5.29 1.98
CA ILE A 85 -6.69 6.45 1.64
C ILE A 85 -6.01 7.30 0.56
N GLY A 86 -4.70 7.53 0.65
CA GLY A 86 -3.92 8.24 -0.36
C GLY A 86 -4.00 7.59 -1.74
N HIS A 87 -3.90 6.26 -1.81
CA HIS A 87 -4.08 5.52 -3.06
C HIS A 87 -5.49 5.69 -3.64
N ILE A 88 -6.53 5.66 -2.80
CA ILE A 88 -7.91 5.89 -3.24
C ILE A 88 -8.07 7.29 -3.82
N ILE A 89 -7.58 8.33 -3.12
CA ILE A 89 -7.68 9.72 -3.58
C ILE A 89 -6.88 9.93 -4.86
N HIS A 90 -5.67 9.36 -4.94
CA HIS A 90 -4.84 9.42 -6.13
C HIS A 90 -5.55 8.78 -7.34
N PHE A 91 -6.11 7.57 -7.15
CA PHE A 91 -6.90 6.91 -8.17
C PHE A 91 -8.11 7.76 -8.57
N TRP A 92 -8.83 8.33 -7.61
CA TRP A 92 -10.02 9.13 -7.87
C TRP A 92 -9.72 10.41 -8.67
N THR A 93 -8.56 11.02 -8.45
CA THR A 93 -8.13 12.24 -9.16
C THR A 93 -7.50 11.93 -10.53
N HIS A 94 -6.83 10.79 -10.69
CA HIS A 94 -6.09 10.44 -11.92
C HIS A 94 -6.83 9.48 -12.86
N ARG A 95 -7.93 8.84 -12.43
CA ARG A 95 -8.78 7.94 -13.24
C ARG A 95 -9.32 8.54 -14.55
N ARG A 96 -9.26 9.86 -14.72
CA ARG A 96 -9.73 10.55 -15.95
C ARG A 96 -8.64 10.73 -17.02
N LYS A 97 -7.39 10.29 -16.78
CA LYS A 97 -6.31 10.33 -17.78
C LYS A 97 -6.08 8.93 -18.37
N LEU A 98 -7.02 8.47 -19.20
CA LEU A 98 -6.75 7.37 -20.11
C LEU A 98 -5.86 7.91 -21.23
N HIS A 99 -4.54 7.80 -21.07
CA HIS A 99 -3.67 7.81 -22.23
C HIS A 99 -3.96 6.52 -23.00
N PHE A 100 -4.89 6.58 -23.96
CA PHE A 100 -4.90 5.64 -25.05
C PHE A 100 -3.58 5.83 -25.80
N ARG A 101 -2.50 5.22 -25.30
CA ARG A 101 -1.34 4.94 -26.12
C ARG A 101 -1.89 4.02 -27.19
N ARG A 102 -2.20 4.59 -28.35
CA ARG A 102 -2.63 3.86 -29.53
C ARG A 102 -1.48 2.93 -29.86
N ILE A 103 -1.51 1.70 -29.31
CA ILE A 103 -0.61 0.63 -29.70
C ILE A 103 -1.05 0.27 -31.11
N GLY A 104 -0.53 1.04 -32.08
CA GLY A 104 -0.73 0.77 -33.48
C GLY A 104 -0.05 -0.56 -33.78
N TYR A 105 -0.83 -1.64 -33.80
CA TYR A 105 -0.40 -2.87 -34.44
C TYR A 105 -0.14 -2.54 -35.90
N ARG A 106 1.15 -2.40 -36.24
CA ARG A 106 1.59 -2.29 -37.63
C ARG A 106 1.48 -3.70 -38.22
N TYR A 107 0.27 -4.10 -38.61
CA TYR A 107 0.09 -5.29 -39.44
C TYR A 107 0.94 -5.09 -40.71
N GLY A 108 1.73 -6.13 -41.00
CA GLY A 108 2.86 -6.07 -41.91
C GLY A 108 2.54 -5.43 -43.26
N GLN A 109 3.34 -4.45 -43.64
CA GLN A 109 3.44 -4.04 -45.03
C GLN A 109 4.01 -5.23 -45.81
N SER A 110 3.14 -5.98 -46.47
CA SER A 110 3.49 -7.01 -47.43
C SER A 110 4.23 -6.33 -48.60
N LYS A 111 5.57 -6.25 -48.48
CA LYS A 111 6.44 -5.95 -49.61
C LYS A 111 6.34 -7.12 -50.59
N ARG A 112 5.42 -7.04 -51.55
CA ARG A 112 5.45 -7.83 -52.78
C ARG A 112 6.75 -7.47 -53.52
N LYS A 113 7.83 -8.22 -53.27
CA LYS A 113 9.05 -8.18 -54.08
C LYS A 113 8.69 -8.69 -55.49
N LYS A 114 8.52 -7.79 -56.46
CA LYS A 114 8.53 -8.16 -57.89
C LYS A 114 9.92 -8.75 -58.20
N LYS A 115 9.97 -10.01 -58.65
CA LYS A 115 11.19 -10.64 -59.17
C LYS A 115 11.60 -9.92 -60.47
N PRO A 116 12.86 -9.51 -60.64
CA PRO A 116 13.34 -9.07 -61.94
C PRO A 116 13.49 -10.28 -62.88
N GLN A 117 12.95 -10.11 -64.08
CA GLN A 117 12.94 -11.08 -65.17
C GLN A 117 14.35 -11.23 -65.75
N LYS A 118 14.88 -12.46 -65.74
CA LYS A 118 16.14 -12.80 -66.44
C LYS A 118 15.97 -12.47 -67.92
N ARG A 119 16.81 -11.60 -68.46
CA ARG A 119 17.08 -11.53 -69.91
C ARG A 119 18.35 -12.33 -70.19
N LYS A 120 18.20 -13.35 -71.03
CA LYS A 120 19.28 -14.06 -71.72
C LYS A 120 19.53 -13.36 -73.05
N ALA A 121 20.79 -13.03 -73.35
CA ALA A 121 21.46 -13.01 -74.65
C ALA A 121 22.79 -12.28 -74.44
#